data_AF-A0A4R6UDZ6-F1
#
_entry.id   AF-A0A4R6UDZ6-F1
#
_cell.length_a   1.000
_cell.length_b   1.000
_cell.length_c   1.000
_cell.angle_alpha   90.00
_cell.angle_beta   90.00
_cell.angle_gamma   90.00
#
_symmetry.space_group_name_H-M   'P 1'
#
loop_
_entity.id
_entity.type
_entity.pdbx_description
1 polymer ?
#
loop_
_entity_poly.entity_id
_entity_poly.type
_entity_poly.pdbx_seq_one_letter_code
_entity_poly.pdbx_strand_id
1 'polypeptide(L)'
;MIRVFFLTALFMLAISSTTVADMTGQETSTPTQDAALISGILEDIRLGWENGDGKPFYSHFLDWDGARYFEGGGQNIGLRDLVERHVEPEAKLGLKLSFSNIQVHFEGQIAWAVVDTEI
;
A
#
# COMPACT_ATOMS: atom_id res chain seq x y z
N MET A 1 -25.97 18.71 -10.48
CA MET A 1 -25.71 19.46 -9.23
C MET A 1 -26.31 18.68 -8.08
N ILE A 2 -25.48 18.10 -7.21
CA ILE A 2 -25.96 17.45 -5.97
C ILE A 2 -25.28 18.21 -4.83
N ARG A 3 -26.12 18.89 -4.04
CA ARG A 3 -25.75 19.54 -2.79
C ARG A 3 -25.85 18.48 -1.69
N VAL A 4 -24.75 18.18 -1.02
CA VAL A 4 -24.75 17.41 0.22
C VAL A 4 -24.58 18.41 1.37
N PHE A 5 -25.43 18.30 2.37
CA PHE A 5 -25.56 19.24 3.48
C PHE A 5 -25.64 18.47 4.80
N PHE A 6 -25.03 19.06 5.83
CA PHE A 6 -25.14 18.82 7.29
C PHE A 6 -24.40 17.61 7.87
N LEU A 7 -23.86 17.62 9.09
CA LEU A 7 -24.15 18.46 10.27
C LEU A 7 -22.93 18.45 11.22
N THR A 8 -22.53 19.61 11.75
CA THR A 8 -21.65 19.71 12.92
C THR A 8 -22.41 19.26 14.18
N ALA A 9 -21.87 18.29 14.93
CA ALA A 9 -22.30 18.02 16.29
C ALA A 9 -21.06 17.87 17.19
N LEU A 10 -20.79 18.95 17.94
CA LEU A 10 -19.93 18.95 19.11
C LEU A 10 -20.69 18.21 20.23
N PHE A 11 -20.15 17.09 20.70
CA PHE A 11 -20.59 16.44 21.93
C PHE A 11 -19.36 16.05 22.75
N MET A 12 -18.95 16.93 23.67
CA MET A 12 -18.16 16.49 24.81
C MET A 12 -19.11 15.81 25.79
N LEU A 13 -18.95 14.51 26.00
CA LEU A 13 -19.40 13.85 27.21
C LEU A 13 -18.26 12.96 27.70
N ALA A 14 -17.61 13.40 28.78
CA ALA A 14 -16.71 12.58 29.55
C ALA A 14 -17.52 11.45 30.19
N ILE A 15 -17.17 10.20 29.88
CA ILE A 15 -17.63 9.05 30.66
C ILE A 15 -16.39 8.31 31.13
N SER A 16 -16.30 8.26 32.44
CA SER A 16 -15.35 7.62 33.33
C SER A 16 -15.06 6.15 32.99
N SER A 17 -13.82 5.77 33.27
CA SER A 17 -13.24 4.44 33.10
C SER A 17 -14.07 3.30 33.71
N THR A 18 -14.47 2.35 32.88
CA THR A 18 -14.61 0.94 33.27
C THR A 18 -14.05 0.10 32.14
N THR A 19 -12.94 -0.59 32.42
CA THR A 19 -12.37 -1.63 31.56
C THR A 19 -13.39 -2.74 31.38
N VAL A 20 -14.01 -2.81 30.20
CA VAL A 20 -14.59 -4.04 29.69
C VAL A 20 -13.60 -4.51 28.63
N ALA A 21 -12.95 -5.64 28.89
CA ALA A 21 -12.15 -6.33 27.90
C ALA A 21 -13.09 -6.70 26.76
N ASP A 22 -13.07 -5.91 25.70
CA ASP A 22 -13.74 -6.26 24.46
C ASP A 22 -12.96 -7.42 23.85
N MET A 23 -13.58 -8.60 23.85
CA MET A 23 -13.03 -9.83 23.30
C MET A 23 -13.21 -9.91 21.78
N THR A 24 -13.46 -8.80 21.10
CA THR A 24 -13.21 -8.72 19.66
C THR A 24 -11.73 -8.43 19.46
N GLY A 25 -10.96 -9.48 19.21
CA GLY A 25 -9.54 -9.37 18.82
C GLY A 25 -9.39 -8.60 17.52
N GLN A 26 -9.41 -7.27 17.61
CA GLN A 26 -8.84 -6.41 16.61
C GLN A 26 -7.36 -6.34 16.95
N GLU A 27 -6.56 -7.17 16.28
CA GLU A 27 -5.10 -7.04 16.35
C GLU A 27 -4.74 -5.67 15.80
N THR A 28 -4.64 -4.69 16.70
CA THR A 28 -3.95 -3.44 16.41
C THR A 28 -2.47 -3.79 16.35
N SER A 29 -1.98 -4.07 15.15
CA SER A 29 -0.56 -4.21 14.90
C SER A 29 0.18 -2.96 15.40
N THR A 30 1.35 -3.16 16.00
CA THR A 30 2.13 -2.03 16.54
C THR A 30 2.87 -1.34 15.38
N PRO A 31 3.03 0.00 15.42
CA PRO A 31 3.68 0.75 14.33
C PRO A 31 5.06 0.21 13.92
N THR A 32 5.82 -0.35 14.88
CA THR A 32 7.14 -0.95 14.62
C THR A 32 7.05 -2.28 13.86
N GLN A 33 6.04 -3.11 14.15
CA GLN A 33 5.83 -4.38 13.46
C GLN A 33 5.37 -4.14 12.02
N ASP A 34 4.54 -3.12 11.81
CA ASP A 34 4.06 -2.77 10.48
C ASP A 34 5.13 -2.14 9.60
N ALA A 35 6.05 -1.36 10.16
CA ALA A 35 7.19 -0.83 9.41
C ALA A 35 8.11 -1.96 8.87
N ALA A 36 8.29 -3.04 9.65
CA ALA A 36 9.03 -4.21 9.21
C ALA A 36 8.29 -5.00 8.10
N LEU A 37 6.96 -5.12 8.21
CA LEU A 37 6.13 -5.73 7.16
C LEU A 37 6.20 -4.95 5.85
N ILE A 38 6.07 -3.62 5.91
CA ILE A 38 6.20 -2.76 4.73
C ILE A 38 7.58 -2.88 4.08
N SER A 39 8.64 -2.98 4.89
CA SER A 39 9.99 -3.20 4.37
C SER A 39 10.13 -4.56 3.66
N GLY A 40 9.49 -5.61 4.18
CA GLY A 40 9.41 -6.92 3.50
C GLY A 40 8.64 -6.84 2.17
N ILE A 41 7.50 -6.15 2.16
CA ILE A 41 6.70 -5.93 0.94
C ILE A 41 7.52 -5.20 -0.13
N LEU A 42 8.26 -4.16 0.26
CA LEU A 42 9.12 -3.42 -0.67
C LEU A 42 10.20 -4.34 -1.25
N GLU A 43 10.84 -5.17 -0.44
CA GLU A 43 11.84 -6.13 -0.94
C GLU A 43 11.23 -7.16 -1.89
N ASP A 44 10.05 -7.68 -1.58
CA ASP A 44 9.32 -8.61 -2.46
C ASP A 44 9.00 -7.95 -3.81
N ILE A 45 8.56 -6.69 -3.82
CA ILE A 45 8.26 -5.93 -5.05
C ILE A 45 9.54 -5.67 -5.85
N ARG A 46 10.64 -5.30 -5.18
CA ARG A 46 11.95 -5.09 -5.82
C ARG A 46 12.41 -6.37 -6.53
N LEU A 47 12.42 -7.50 -5.81
CA LEU A 47 12.80 -8.80 -6.36
C LEU A 47 11.82 -9.28 -7.43
N GLY A 48 10.53 -9.00 -7.28
CA GLY A 48 9.51 -9.30 -8.27
C GLY A 48 9.80 -8.61 -9.60
N TRP A 49 10.10 -7.30 -9.57
CA TRP A 49 10.47 -6.55 -10.78
C TRP A 49 11.76 -7.07 -11.41
N GLU A 50 12.83 -7.19 -10.61
CA GLU A 50 14.15 -7.60 -11.13
C GLU A 50 14.14 -9.00 -11.75
N ASN A 51 13.29 -9.91 -11.25
CA ASN A 51 13.21 -11.30 -11.71
C ASN A 51 12.03 -11.58 -12.64
N GLY A 52 11.16 -10.59 -12.88
CA GLY A 52 9.94 -10.76 -13.67
C GLY A 52 8.93 -11.69 -13.02
N ASP A 53 8.88 -11.73 -11.68
CA ASP A 53 7.85 -12.43 -10.92
C ASP A 53 6.73 -11.47 -10.56
N GLY A 54 5.57 -11.65 -11.19
CA GLY A 54 4.37 -10.85 -10.92
C GLY A 54 3.66 -11.17 -9.59
N LYS A 55 3.94 -12.31 -8.95
CA LYS A 55 3.18 -12.76 -7.75
C LYS A 55 3.21 -11.76 -6.59
N PRO A 56 4.35 -11.12 -6.25
CA PRO A 56 4.39 -10.08 -5.21
C PRO A 56 3.44 -8.92 -5.50
N PHE A 57 3.34 -8.48 -6.75
CA PHE A 57 2.45 -7.39 -7.15
C PHE A 57 1.01 -7.75 -6.86
N TYR A 58 0.54 -8.92 -7.33
CA TYR A 58 -0.82 -9.39 -7.08
C TYR A 58 -1.15 -9.63 -5.60
N SER A 59 -0.13 -9.86 -4.77
CA SER A 59 -0.32 -10.09 -3.33
C SER A 59 -0.41 -8.80 -2.53
N HIS A 60 0.37 -7.79 -2.93
CA HIS A 60 0.58 -6.59 -2.11
C HIS A 60 -0.12 -5.33 -2.64
N PHE A 61 -0.45 -5.27 -3.93
CA PHE A 61 -1.06 -4.08 -4.53
C PHE A 61 -2.59 -4.15 -4.50
N LEU A 62 -3.23 -3.00 -4.20
CA LEU A 62 -4.69 -2.86 -4.24
C LEU A 62 -5.17 -2.72 -5.68
N ASP A 63 -5.74 -3.78 -6.25
CA ASP A 63 -6.26 -3.82 -7.63
C ASP A 63 -7.80 -3.93 -7.64
N TRP A 64 -8.47 -2.79 -7.57
CA TRP A 64 -9.94 -2.69 -7.71
C TRP A 64 -10.33 -2.39 -9.16
N ASP A 65 -11.60 -2.59 -9.54
CA ASP A 65 -12.07 -2.34 -10.91
C ASP A 65 -11.91 -0.87 -11.33
N GLY A 66 -10.93 -0.60 -12.19
CA GLY A 66 -10.52 0.75 -12.59
C GLY A 66 -9.26 1.29 -11.89
N ALA A 67 -8.56 0.46 -11.11
CA ALA A 67 -7.25 0.78 -10.57
C ALA A 67 -6.26 1.16 -11.69
N ARG A 68 -5.37 2.10 -11.39
CA ARG A 68 -4.38 2.62 -12.34
C ARG A 68 -3.01 2.66 -11.69
N TYR A 69 -2.02 2.21 -12.46
CA TYR A 69 -0.63 2.16 -12.04
C TYR A 69 0.19 3.03 -12.98
N PHE A 70 1.01 3.91 -12.44
CA PHE A 70 1.75 4.92 -13.19
C PHE A 70 3.24 4.63 -13.13
N GLU A 71 3.87 4.69 -14.29
CA GLU A 71 5.31 4.55 -14.49
C GLU A 71 5.80 5.66 -15.44
N GLY A 72 7.12 5.84 -15.58
CA GLY A 72 7.69 6.98 -16.32
C GLY A 72 7.24 7.10 -17.79
N GLY A 73 6.88 5.99 -18.41
CA GLY A 73 6.35 5.81 -19.76
C GLY A 73 4.83 5.94 -19.89
N GLY A 74 4.07 6.01 -18.80
CA GLY A 74 2.62 6.22 -18.86
C GLY A 74 1.79 5.49 -17.80
N GLN A 75 0.53 5.24 -18.17
CA GLN A 75 -0.50 4.66 -17.32
C GLN A 75 -0.82 3.23 -17.77
N ASN A 76 -0.86 2.31 -16.80
CA ASN A 76 -1.36 0.94 -16.95
C ASN A 76 -2.80 0.84 -16.42
N ILE A 77 -3.68 0.15 -17.14
CA ILE A 77 -5.10 -0.05 -16.78
C ILE A 77 -5.25 -1.38 -16.02
N GLY A 78 -5.23 -1.30 -14.69
CA GLY A 78 -5.25 -2.45 -13.79
C GLY A 78 -3.88 -3.09 -13.59
N LEU A 79 -3.77 -3.93 -12.56
CA LEU A 79 -2.49 -4.50 -12.12
C LEU A 79 -1.91 -5.49 -13.11
N ARG A 80 -2.77 -6.25 -13.79
CA ARG A 80 -2.36 -7.19 -14.83
C ARG A 80 -1.64 -6.50 -15.99
N ASP A 81 -2.10 -5.33 -16.40
CA ASP A 81 -1.47 -4.55 -17.48
C ASP A 81 -0.05 -4.12 -17.10
N LEU A 82 0.15 -3.65 -15.85
CA LEU A 82 1.48 -3.36 -15.30
C LEU A 82 2.37 -4.62 -15.31
N VAL A 83 1.86 -5.74 -14.81
CA VAL A 83 2.67 -6.96 -14.66
C VAL A 83 3.07 -7.56 -16.01
N GLU A 84 2.10 -7.82 -16.89
CA GLU A 84 2.34 -8.53 -18.16
C GLU A 84 3.12 -7.69 -19.17
N ARG A 85 3.09 -6.35 -19.06
CA ARG A 85 3.74 -5.45 -20.03
C ARG A 85 5.04 -4.82 -19.54
N HIS A 86 5.22 -4.71 -18.23
CA HIS A 86 6.40 -4.09 -17.65
C HIS A 86 7.18 -5.06 -16.76
N VAL A 87 6.59 -5.58 -15.69
CA VAL A 87 7.30 -6.45 -14.72
C VAL A 87 7.95 -7.66 -15.41
N GLU A 88 7.17 -8.48 -16.10
CA GLU A 88 7.68 -9.72 -16.71
C GLU A 88 8.64 -9.47 -17.89
N PRO A 89 8.36 -8.52 -18.81
CA PRO A 89 9.25 -8.28 -19.95
C PRO A 89 10.55 -7.55 -19.59
N GLU A 90 10.51 -6.60 -18.65
CA GLU A 90 11.67 -5.75 -18.32
C GLU A 90 12.74 -6.48 -17.51
N ALA A 91 12.41 -7.60 -16.85
CA ALA A 91 13.41 -8.45 -16.20
C ALA A 91 14.54 -8.88 -17.16
N LYS A 92 14.23 -9.00 -18.46
CA LYS A 92 15.21 -9.33 -19.53
C LYS A 92 16.23 -8.22 -19.76
N LEU A 93 15.95 -7.00 -19.30
CA LEU A 93 16.87 -5.86 -19.36
C LEU A 93 17.90 -5.89 -18.22
N GLY A 94 17.72 -6.76 -17.22
CA GLY A 94 18.66 -6.91 -16.11
C GLY A 94 18.74 -5.69 -15.19
N LEU A 95 17.63 -4.94 -15.08
CA LEU A 95 17.55 -3.76 -14.22
C LEU A 95 17.83 -4.11 -12.76
N LYS A 96 18.44 -3.18 -12.03
CA LYS A 96 18.67 -3.29 -10.59
C LYS A 96 18.04 -2.11 -9.89
N LEU A 97 17.01 -2.39 -9.11
CA LEU A 97 16.25 -1.36 -8.43
C LEU A 97 16.87 -1.09 -7.07
N SER A 98 16.93 0.18 -6.69
CA SER A 98 17.19 0.58 -5.32
C SER A 98 16.06 1.45 -4.79
N PHE A 99 15.65 1.18 -3.56
CA PHE A 99 14.65 1.97 -2.85
C PHE A 99 15.33 2.78 -1.76
N SER A 100 15.06 4.08 -1.75
CA SER A 100 15.56 5.00 -0.74
C SER A 100 14.44 5.91 -0.24
N ASN A 101 14.72 6.71 0.79
CA ASN A 101 13.77 7.67 1.36
C ASN A 101 12.39 7.05 1.69
N ILE A 102 12.40 5.85 2.26
CA ILE A 102 11.19 5.08 2.57
C ILE A 102 10.38 5.83 3.63
N GLN A 103 9.19 6.27 3.26
CA GLN A 103 8.24 6.97 4.12
C GLN A 103 7.01 6.10 4.32
N VAL A 104 6.78 5.62 5.54
CA VAL A 104 5.64 4.77 5.90
C VAL A 104 4.59 5.59 6.64
N HIS A 105 3.34 5.47 6.22
CA HIS A 105 2.20 6.18 6.75
C HIS A 105 1.13 5.22 7.25
N PHE A 106 0.50 5.59 8.38
CA PHE A 106 -0.58 4.85 9.01
C PHE A 106 -1.81 5.74 9.13
N GLU A 107 -2.91 5.33 8.51
CA GLU A 107 -4.18 6.06 8.48
C GLU A 107 -5.33 5.12 8.87
N GLY A 108 -5.70 5.15 10.15
CA GLY A 108 -6.70 4.22 10.68
C GLY A 108 -6.21 2.77 10.58
N GLN A 109 -6.83 2.00 9.69
CA GLN A 109 -6.49 0.58 9.44
C GLN A 109 -5.70 0.38 8.13
N ILE A 110 -5.23 1.45 7.50
CA ILE A 110 -4.49 1.40 6.25
C ILE A 110 -3.04 1.81 6.52
N ALA A 111 -2.11 1.02 5.98
CA ALA A 111 -0.70 1.40 5.89
C ALA A 111 -0.32 1.55 4.41
N TRP A 112 0.48 2.57 4.11
CA TRP A 112 1.03 2.78 2.77
C TRP A 112 2.43 3.37 2.85
N ALA A 113 3.20 3.25 1.78
CA ALA A 113 4.55 3.79 1.71
C ALA A 113 4.81 4.54 0.41
N VAL A 114 5.64 5.58 0.51
CA VAL A 114 6.26 6.25 -0.63
C VAL A 114 7.76 6.00 -0.57
N VAL A 115 8.33 5.67 -1.72
CA VAL A 115 9.74 5.34 -1.87
C VAL A 115 10.31 6.05 -3.08
N ASP A 116 11.54 6.51 -2.98
CA ASP A 116 12.30 6.93 -4.15
C ASP A 116 12.87 5.67 -4.82
N THR A 117 12.69 5.55 -6.13
CA THR A 117 13.15 4.39 -6.92
C THR A 117 14.21 4.84 -7.92
N GLU A 118 15.35 4.14 -7.90
CA GLU A 118 16.44 4.32 -8.88
C GLU A 118 16.73 2.99 -9.59
N ILE A 119 17.26 3.08 -10.82
CA ILE A 119 17.63 1.96 -11.72
C ILE A 119 19.13 2.04 -12.03
#